data_AF-A0A369QYM5-F1
#
_entry.id   AF-A0A369QYM5-F1
#
_cell.length_a   1.000
_cell.length_b   1.000
_cell.length_c   1.000
_cell.angle_alpha   90.00
_cell.angle_beta   90.00
_cell.angle_gamma   90.00
#
_symmetry.space_group_name_H-M   'P 1'
#
loop_
_entity.id
_entity.type
_entity.pdbx_description
1 polymer ?
#
loop_
_entity_poly.entity_id
_entity_poly.type
_entity_poly.pdbx_seq_one_letter_code
_entity_poly.pdbx_strand_id
1 'polypeptide(L)'
;MPEYQTVPFTFEKQGVFYFTRRVPSDLRDHYTSGKISFSLRTRSASVARARALKASQQLDEHWHFLRMHSMDLPGKHLLRMGGSRPIAMPGSPLAQPETEEQGISLSEAVALYLRLKGANRPATFHRAAERSCGYVDLLP
;
A
#
# COMPACT_ATOMS: atom_id res chain seq x y z
N MET A 1 10.21 -37.19 0.28
CA MET A 1 9.59 -36.24 1.24
C MET A 1 10.65 -35.23 1.64
N PRO A 2 10.43 -33.91 1.56
CA PRO A 2 11.42 -32.94 2.02
C PRO A 2 11.49 -33.01 3.55
N GLU A 3 12.66 -33.35 4.07
CA GLU A 3 12.92 -33.37 5.52
C GLU A 3 13.13 -31.92 6.00
N TYR A 4 12.31 -31.50 6.96
CA TYR A 4 12.50 -30.22 7.65
C TYR A 4 13.62 -30.40 8.67
N GLN A 5 14.83 -29.98 8.30
CA GLN A 5 15.97 -30.01 9.21
C GLN A 5 15.80 -28.96 10.31
N THR A 6 16.48 -29.17 11.44
CA THR A 6 16.41 -28.52 12.77
C THR A 6 16.52 -26.98 12.82
N VAL A 7 16.49 -26.32 11.67
CA VAL A 7 16.59 -24.89 11.48
C VAL A 7 15.21 -24.36 11.05
N PRO A 8 14.60 -23.43 11.80
CA PRO A 8 13.23 -22.98 11.55
C PRO A 8 13.08 -22.43 10.13
N PHE A 9 12.01 -22.86 9.46
CA PHE A 9 11.64 -22.41 8.10
C PHE A 9 12.62 -22.77 6.98
N THR A 10 13.46 -23.80 7.16
CA THR A 10 14.38 -24.24 6.10
C THR A 10 14.21 -25.71 5.72
N PHE A 11 14.56 -26.03 4.48
CA PHE A 11 14.70 -27.40 3.99
C PHE A 11 15.85 -27.47 2.99
N GLU A 12 16.47 -28.63 2.84
CA GLU A 12 17.56 -28.84 1.90
C GLU A 12 17.03 -29.49 0.61
N LYS A 13 17.51 -29.02 -0.54
CA LYS A 13 17.27 -29.65 -1.83
C LYS A 13 18.57 -29.60 -2.65
N GLN A 14 19.09 -30.78 -3.02
CA GLN A 14 20.31 -30.93 -3.83
C GLN A 14 21.53 -30.20 -3.24
N GLY A 15 21.76 -30.28 -1.92
CA GLY A 15 22.90 -29.63 -1.27
C GLY A 15 22.71 -28.13 -1.03
N VAL A 16 21.57 -27.54 -1.42
CA VAL A 16 21.29 -26.11 -1.25
C VAL A 16 20.12 -25.93 -0.30
N PHE A 17 20.26 -25.02 0.66
CA PHE A 17 19.18 -24.67 1.58
C PHE A 17 18.16 -23.75 0.92
N TYR A 18 16.90 -24.00 1.20
CA TYR A 18 15.75 -23.21 0.80
C TYR A 18 15.00 -22.71 2.03
N PHE A 19 14.45 -21.52 1.92
CA PHE A 19 13.50 -20.97 2.88
C PHE A 19 12.09 -21.44 2.51
N THR A 20 11.27 -21.73 3.50
CA THR A 20 9.84 -21.97 3.30
C THR A 20 9.00 -21.52 4.49
N ARG A 21 7.97 -20.74 4.21
CA ARG A 21 7.01 -20.27 5.22
C ARG A 21 5.62 -20.15 4.62
N ARG A 22 4.58 -20.50 5.39
CA ARG A 22 3.18 -20.34 4.98
C ARG A 22 2.75 -18.89 5.16
N VAL A 23 1.95 -18.39 4.22
CA VAL A 23 1.30 -17.08 4.32
C VAL A 23 0.10 -17.21 5.28
N PRO A 24 -0.06 -16.30 6.26
CA PRO A 24 -1.21 -16.24 7.15
C PRO A 24 -2.54 -16.11 6.37
N SER A 25 -3.63 -16.65 6.91
CA SER A 25 -4.90 -16.73 6.17
C SER A 25 -5.51 -15.37 5.86
N ASP A 26 -5.34 -14.44 6.79
CA ASP A 26 -5.70 -13.02 6.70
C ASP A 26 -4.97 -12.28 5.58
N LEU A 27 -3.81 -12.78 5.14
CA LEU A 27 -2.99 -12.12 4.13
C LEU A 27 -3.02 -12.84 2.78
N ARG A 28 -3.80 -13.91 2.65
CA ARG A 28 -3.86 -14.72 1.42
C ARG A 28 -4.28 -13.92 0.19
N ASP A 29 -5.15 -12.93 0.35
CA ASP A 29 -5.64 -12.13 -0.76
C ASP A 29 -4.56 -11.21 -1.36
N HIS A 30 -3.50 -10.93 -0.61
CA HIS A 30 -2.34 -10.15 -1.07
C HIS A 30 -1.27 -11.00 -1.79
N TYR A 31 -1.43 -12.33 -1.84
CA TYR A 31 -0.43 -13.23 -2.42
C TYR A 31 -1.04 -14.20 -3.44
N THR A 32 -0.33 -14.43 -4.54
CA THR A 32 -0.70 -15.43 -5.55
C THR A 32 -0.54 -16.87 -5.07
N SER A 33 0.21 -17.10 -3.99
CA SER A 33 0.49 -18.42 -3.43
C SER A 33 0.42 -18.38 -1.90
N GLY A 34 -0.18 -19.41 -1.30
CA GLY A 34 -0.27 -19.56 0.17
C GLY A 34 1.04 -19.95 0.87
N LYS A 35 2.14 -20.08 0.11
CA LYS A 35 3.46 -20.40 0.65
C LYS A 35 4.54 -19.61 -0.08
N ILE A 36 5.44 -19.02 0.70
CA ILE A 36 6.64 -18.35 0.22
C ILE A 36 7.78 -19.36 0.31
N SER A 37 8.46 -19.61 -0.80
CA SER A 37 9.66 -20.45 -0.81
C SER A 37 10.67 -19.98 -1.84
N PHE A 38 11.93 -19.88 -1.43
CA PHE A 38 13.04 -19.45 -2.30
C PHE A 38 14.37 -20.03 -1.81
N SER A 39 15.37 -20.07 -2.70
CA SER A 39 16.70 -20.58 -2.35
C SER A 39 17.45 -19.59 -1.47
N LEU A 40 18.05 -20.06 -0.38
CA LEU A 40 18.96 -19.29 0.47
C LEU A 40 20.35 -19.16 -0.13
N ARG A 41 20.62 -19.78 -1.30
CA ARG A 41 21.89 -19.72 -2.04
C ARG A 41 23.11 -20.03 -1.18
N THR A 42 22.99 -21.06 -0.34
CA THR A 42 24.07 -21.53 0.54
C THR A 42 23.95 -23.02 0.78
N ARG A 43 25.10 -23.68 0.95
CA ARG A 43 25.23 -25.08 1.39
C ARG A 43 25.62 -25.19 2.87
N SER A 44 25.92 -24.07 3.52
CA SER A 44 26.26 -24.04 4.95
C SER A 44 25.00 -23.84 5.79
N ALA A 45 24.77 -24.76 6.74
CA ALA A 45 23.61 -24.74 7.63
C ALA A 45 23.59 -23.52 8.57
N SER A 46 24.75 -23.04 9.04
CA SER A 46 24.82 -21.86 9.91
C SER A 46 24.43 -20.58 9.15
N VAL A 47 24.93 -20.43 7.92
CA VAL A 47 24.58 -19.32 7.03
C VAL A 47 23.11 -19.41 6.62
N ALA A 48 22.62 -20.61 6.31
CA ALA A 48 21.21 -20.82 5.99
C ALA A 48 20.30 -20.38 7.13
N ARG A 49 20.63 -20.76 8.38
CA ARG A 49 19.91 -20.34 9.59
C ARG A 49 19.85 -18.83 9.74
N ALA A 50 21.00 -18.16 9.64
CA ALA A 50 21.06 -16.70 9.76
C ALA A 50 20.23 -15.99 8.67
N ARG A 51 20.32 -16.46 7.41
CA ARG A 51 19.53 -15.90 6.30
C ARG A 51 18.04 -16.18 6.44
N ALA A 52 17.67 -17.39 6.86
CA ALA A 52 16.27 -17.77 7.09
C ALA A 52 15.64 -16.93 8.19
N LEU A 53 16.36 -16.69 9.29
CA LEU A 53 15.90 -15.83 10.38
C LEU A 53 15.71 -14.37 9.92
N LYS A 54 16.66 -13.83 9.16
CA LYS A 54 16.52 -12.48 8.58
C LYS A 54 15.31 -12.40 7.65
N ALA A 55 15.12 -13.40 6.79
CA ALA A 55 13.98 -13.47 5.89
C ALA A 55 12.64 -13.59 6.64
N SER A 56 12.58 -14.37 7.72
CA SER A 56 11.37 -14.47 8.53
C SER A 56 11.02 -13.14 9.19
N GLN A 57 12.02 -12.43 9.73
CA GLN A 57 11.81 -11.10 10.33
C GLN A 57 11.28 -10.09 9.31
N GLN A 58 11.86 -10.06 8.10
CA GLN A 58 11.39 -9.18 7.02
C GLN A 58 9.93 -9.49 6.61
N LEU A 59 9.56 -10.78 6.56
CA LEU A 59 8.18 -11.17 6.30
C LEU A 59 7.25 -10.77 7.43
N ASP A 60 7.68 -10.90 8.69
CA ASP A 60 6.88 -10.49 9.84
C ASP A 60 6.60 -8.99 9.84
N GLU A 61 7.61 -8.18 9.56
CA GLU A 61 7.47 -6.72 9.45
C GLU A 61 6.54 -6.32 8.29
N HIS A 62 6.70 -6.95 7.13
CA HIS A 62 5.83 -6.69 5.98
C HIS A 62 4.39 -7.12 6.23
N TRP A 63 4.17 -8.29 6.84
CA TRP A 63 2.84 -8.75 7.22
C TRP A 63 2.20 -7.85 8.28
N HIS A 64 3.00 -7.35 9.23
CA HIS A 64 2.54 -6.35 10.18
C HIS A 64 2.10 -5.07 9.48
N PHE A 65 2.89 -4.58 8.52
CA PHE A 65 2.51 -3.45 7.68
C PHE A 65 1.19 -3.69 6.95
N LEU A 66 1.01 -4.81 6.26
CA LEU A 66 -0.24 -5.15 5.57
C LEU A 66 -1.45 -5.15 6.52
N ARG A 67 -1.28 -5.68 7.74
CA ARG A 67 -2.33 -5.67 8.76
C ARG A 67 -2.66 -4.26 9.23
N MET A 68 -1.66 -3.39 9.41
CA MET A 68 -1.92 -1.98 9.78
C MET A 68 -2.74 -1.25 8.71
N HIS A 69 -2.65 -1.64 7.44
CA HIS A 69 -3.44 -1.04 6.36
C HIS A 69 -4.85 -1.64 6.27
N SER A 70 -4.99 -2.92 6.63
CA SER A 70 -6.26 -3.66 6.52
C SER A 70 -7.14 -3.55 7.77
N MET A 71 -6.53 -3.34 8.93
CA MET A 71 -7.23 -3.17 10.19
C MET A 71 -7.56 -1.70 10.40
N ASP A 72 -8.85 -1.40 10.57
CA ASP A 72 -9.31 -0.07 10.98
C ASP A 72 -8.55 0.33 12.26
N LEU A 73 -7.95 1.52 12.28
CA LEU A 73 -7.01 1.92 13.33
C LEU A 73 -7.66 1.65 14.71
N PRO A 74 -7.05 0.85 15.60
CA PRO A 74 -7.62 0.62 16.93
C PRO A 74 -7.69 1.97 17.65
N GLY A 75 -8.90 2.37 18.05
CA GLY A 75 -9.13 3.72 18.60
C GLY A 75 -9.41 4.80 17.54
N LYS A 76 -9.74 4.44 16.29
CA LYS A 76 -10.26 5.39 15.27
C LYS A 76 -11.42 6.24 15.79
N HIS A 77 -12.29 5.66 16.62
CA HIS A 77 -13.38 6.38 17.28
C HIS A 77 -12.91 7.37 18.36
N LEU A 78 -11.66 7.26 18.83
CA LEU A 78 -11.01 8.18 19.78
C LEU A 78 -10.18 9.25 19.06
N LEU A 79 -9.93 9.10 17.76
CA LEU A 79 -9.38 10.17 16.97
C LEU A 79 -10.40 11.31 16.99
N ARG A 80 -10.04 12.40 17.67
CA ARG A 80 -10.70 13.68 17.47
C ARG A 80 -10.38 14.08 16.04
N MET A 81 -11.21 13.63 15.09
CA MET A 81 -11.26 14.14 13.72
C MET A 81 -11.11 15.66 13.85
N GLY A 82 -9.95 16.17 13.41
CA GLY A 82 -9.56 17.55 13.58
C GLY A 82 -10.71 18.44 13.15
N GLY A 83 -11.15 19.29 14.07
CA GLY A 83 -12.43 19.98 14.02
C GLY A 83 -12.73 20.61 12.66
N SER A 84 -13.67 19.99 11.95
CA SER A 84 -14.74 20.74 11.32
C SER A 84 -15.97 20.51 12.16
N ARG A 85 -16.02 21.16 13.33
CA ARG A 85 -17.30 21.72 13.75
C ARG A 85 -17.61 22.74 12.66
N PRO A 86 -18.56 22.52 11.75
CA PRO A 86 -19.09 23.67 11.04
C PRO A 86 -19.58 24.58 12.14
N ILE A 87 -18.96 25.77 12.26
CA ILE A 87 -19.70 26.89 12.82
C ILE A 87 -20.96 26.91 11.97
N ALA A 88 -22.08 26.55 12.59
CA ALA A 88 -23.37 26.54 11.97
C ALA A 88 -23.64 28.00 11.54
N MET A 89 -23.28 28.32 10.31
CA MET A 89 -23.97 29.35 9.56
C MET A 89 -25.36 28.77 9.31
N PRO A 90 -26.43 29.36 9.85
CA PRO A 90 -27.77 28.86 9.63
C PRO A 90 -28.08 29.02 8.13
N GLY A 91 -28.16 27.90 7.40
CA GLY A 91 -28.67 27.94 6.02
C GLY A 91 -28.23 26.88 5.00
N SER A 92 -27.31 25.95 5.28
CA SER A 92 -26.92 24.96 4.25
C SER A 92 -27.31 23.52 4.65
N PRO A 93 -28.07 22.79 3.82
CA PRO A 93 -28.53 21.45 4.17
C PRO A 93 -27.39 20.44 3.99
N LEU A 94 -27.14 19.73 5.09
CA LEU A 94 -26.75 18.33 5.22
C LEU A 94 -26.22 17.61 3.96
N ALA A 95 -24.91 17.31 3.96
CA ALA A 95 -24.36 16.11 3.33
C ALA A 95 -23.08 15.70 4.08
N GLN A 96 -23.22 14.69 4.94
CA GLN A 96 -22.17 13.71 5.23
C GLN A 96 -22.54 12.46 4.38
N PRO A 97 -21.62 11.56 4.02
CA PRO A 97 -20.46 11.22 4.85
C PRO A 97 -19.18 10.83 4.07
N GLU A 98 -18.18 10.34 4.80
CA GLU A 98 -16.90 9.76 4.37
C GLU A 98 -16.67 9.49 2.86
N THR A 99 -15.83 10.31 2.22
CA THR A 99 -15.04 9.84 1.07
C THR A 99 -13.61 9.65 1.56
N GLU A 100 -13.15 8.43 1.40
CA GLU A 100 -11.75 7.99 1.27
C GLU A 100 -10.84 9.14 0.82
N GLU A 101 -9.57 9.16 1.25
CA GLU A 101 -8.52 9.98 0.63
C GLU A 101 -8.26 9.51 -0.81
N GLN A 102 -9.28 9.60 -1.67
CA GLN A 102 -9.17 9.64 -3.11
C GLN A 102 -8.46 10.97 -3.37
N GLY A 103 -7.14 10.91 -3.48
CA GLY A 103 -6.35 12.05 -3.90
C GLY A 103 -7.03 12.69 -5.11
N ILE A 104 -7.13 14.02 -5.09
CA ILE A 104 -7.76 14.80 -6.16
C ILE A 104 -7.22 14.31 -7.51
N SER A 105 -8.14 13.95 -8.42
CA SER A 105 -7.71 13.47 -9.74
C SER A 105 -6.95 14.59 -10.45
N LEU A 106 -6.02 14.22 -11.33
CA LEU A 106 -5.22 15.23 -12.05
C LEU A 106 -6.13 16.18 -12.85
N SER A 107 -7.20 15.64 -13.45
CA SER A 107 -8.23 16.42 -14.14
C SER A 107 -8.97 17.40 -13.21
N GLU A 108 -9.32 16.97 -12.00
CA GLU A 108 -9.97 17.82 -11.01
C GLU A 108 -9.02 18.92 -10.49
N ALA A 109 -7.75 18.60 -10.26
CA ALA A 109 -6.72 19.56 -9.87
C ALA A 109 -6.49 20.64 -10.95
N VAL A 110 -6.52 20.25 -12.24
CA VAL A 110 -6.38 21.18 -13.37
C VAL A 110 -7.59 22.11 -13.46
N ALA A 111 -8.80 21.59 -13.31
CA ALA A 111 -10.01 22.41 -13.30
C ALA A 111 -9.96 23.44 -12.15
N LEU A 112 -9.48 23.03 -10.98
CA LEU A 112 -9.30 23.90 -9.82
C LEU A 112 -8.22 24.99 -10.09
N TYR A 113 -7.10 24.60 -10.70
CA TYR A 113 -6.02 25.52 -11.07
C TYR A 113 -6.48 26.58 -12.09
N LEU A 114 -7.21 26.17 -13.13
CA LEU A 114 -7.75 27.09 -14.13
C LEU A 114 -8.81 28.01 -13.53
N ARG A 115 -9.64 27.52 -12.60
CA ARG A 115 -10.61 28.36 -11.89
C ARG A 115 -9.93 29.43 -11.03
N LEU A 116 -8.85 29.08 -10.32
CA LEU A 116 -8.15 30.00 -9.41
C LEU A 116 -7.20 30.97 -10.11
N LYS A 117 -6.53 30.53 -11.19
CA LYS A 117 -5.46 31.29 -11.84
C LYS A 117 -5.78 31.71 -13.29
N GLY A 118 -6.87 31.22 -13.87
CA GLY A 118 -7.21 31.42 -15.28
C GLY A 118 -8.10 32.63 -15.59
N ALA A 119 -8.66 33.31 -14.57
CA ALA A 119 -9.65 34.39 -14.75
C ALA A 119 -9.18 35.59 -15.58
N ASN A 120 -7.87 35.81 -15.71
CA ASN A 120 -7.29 36.92 -16.48
C ASN A 120 -6.15 36.45 -17.39
N ARG A 121 -6.22 35.20 -17.84
CA ARG A 121 -5.18 34.57 -18.67
C ARG A 121 -5.73 34.28 -20.07
N PRO A 122 -4.88 34.38 -21.12
CA PRO A 122 -5.30 34.13 -22.49
C PRO A 122 -5.70 32.67 -22.71
N ALA A 123 -6.49 32.39 -23.75
CA ALA A 123 -6.94 31.04 -24.07
C ALA A 123 -5.78 30.04 -24.30
N THR A 124 -4.59 30.52 -24.66
CA THR A 124 -3.38 29.71 -24.77
C THR A 124 -2.91 29.14 -23.43
N PHE A 125 -3.15 29.84 -22.32
CA PHE A 125 -2.84 29.37 -20.97
C PHE A 125 -3.72 28.19 -20.55
N HIS A 126 -5.03 28.29 -20.81
CA HIS A 126 -5.99 27.21 -20.55
C HIS A 126 -5.63 25.97 -21.37
N ARG A 127 -5.42 26.14 -22.69
CA ARG A 127 -5.00 25.04 -23.58
C ARG A 127 -3.65 24.43 -23.19
N ALA A 128 -2.71 25.23 -22.67
CA ALA A 128 -1.42 24.70 -22.23
C ALA A 128 -1.58 23.82 -20.99
N ALA A 129 -2.35 24.26 -19.99
CA ALA A 129 -2.62 23.47 -18.79
C ALA A 129 -3.37 22.16 -19.13
N GLU A 130 -4.39 22.24 -19.96
CA GLU A 130 -5.15 21.07 -20.43
C GLU A 130 -4.28 20.09 -21.20
N ARG A 131 -3.41 20.57 -22.10
CA ARG A 131 -2.49 19.70 -22.85
C ARG A 131 -1.43 19.06 -21.96
N SER A 132 -0.88 19.79 -21.00
CA SER A 132 0.12 19.25 -20.07
C SER A 132 -0.42 18.09 -19.25
N CYS A 133 -1.72 18.08 -18.95
CA CYS A 133 -2.35 17.02 -18.16
C CYS A 133 -3.10 15.98 -19.00
N GLY A 134 -3.55 16.33 -20.21
CA GLY A 134 -4.27 15.42 -21.12
C GLY A 134 -3.42 14.26 -21.68
N TYR A 135 -2.09 14.32 -21.58
CA TYR A 135 -1.22 13.18 -21.92
C TYR A 135 -1.18 12.08 -20.86
N VAL A 136 -1.78 12.28 -19.69
CA VAL A 136 -1.72 11.34 -18.55
C VAL A 136 -3.01 10.52 -18.40
N ASP A 137 -4.16 11.05 -18.84
CA ASP A 137 -5.48 10.38 -18.72
C ASP A 137 -5.94 9.68 -20.02
N LEU A 138 -5.12 9.66 -21.07
CA LEU A 138 -5.38 8.93 -22.32
C LEU A 138 -4.38 7.79 -22.50
N LEU A 139 -4.49 6.75 -21.68
CA LEU A 139 -4.08 5.40 -22.03
C LEU A 139 -5.23 4.45 -21.64
N PRO A 140 -5.83 3.71 -22.59
CA PRO A 140 -6.85 2.69 -22.28
C PRO A 140 -6.27 1.52 -21.48
#